data_AF-F5YQJ3-F1
#
_entry.id   AF-F5YQJ3-F1
#
_cell.length_a   1.000
_cell.length_b   1.000
_cell.length_c   1.000
_cell.angle_alpha   90.00
_cell.angle_beta   90.00
_cell.angle_gamma   90.00
#
_symmetry.space_group_name_H-M   'P 1'
#
loop_
_entity.id
_entity.type
_entity.pdbx_description
1 polymer ?
#
loop_
_entity_poly.entity_id
_entity_poly.type
_entity_poly.pdbx_seq_one_letter_code
_entity_poly.pdbx_strand_id
1 'polypeptide(L)'
;MKKMAFLLLMAGLALSLYAQSKIPEYRFASGSWKFTGDRLYQSDSRARLAKVNFRVPQSGAMEYEFNIRYEGGAEDGHGGFGVHVFSDTSYNGASWGCGRSYLLWLNYDEHPISRDIPAGLSAQIYRSYTNSRMDLIQSISLKDYEQYLTAENLGQPVSFRVEVYGNTGDIRIYDPTGRASYYEFKVNPRDIPLKGDWVALRTNGLLASFALGL
;
A
#
# COMPACT_ATOMS: atom_id res chain seq x y z
N MET A 1 -46.18 -7.96 21.84
CA MET A 1 -45.07 -7.03 22.10
C MET A 1 -43.77 -7.71 22.55
N LYS A 2 -43.77 -8.58 23.58
CA LYS A 2 -42.54 -9.24 24.09
C LYS A 2 -41.77 -10.11 23.07
N LYS A 3 -42.46 -10.78 22.14
CA LYS A 3 -41.82 -11.60 21.08
C LYS A 3 -41.15 -10.78 19.97
N MET A 4 -41.63 -9.55 19.73
CA MET A 4 -41.09 -8.66 18.69
C MET A 4 -39.81 -7.94 19.15
N ALA A 5 -39.75 -7.60 20.44
CA ALA A 5 -38.54 -7.07 21.07
C ALA A 5 -37.39 -8.10 21.06
N PHE A 6 -37.68 -9.39 21.26
CA PHE A 6 -36.67 -10.45 21.22
C PHE A 6 -36.09 -10.68 19.81
N LEU A 7 -36.94 -10.60 18.77
CA LEU A 7 -36.51 -10.68 17.37
C LEU A 7 -35.63 -9.50 16.94
N LEU A 8 -35.96 -8.28 17.37
CA LEU A 8 -35.14 -7.10 17.13
C LEU A 8 -33.80 -7.14 17.88
N LEU A 9 -33.77 -7.68 19.11
CA LEU A 9 -32.54 -7.88 19.86
C LEU A 9 -31.62 -8.92 19.19
N MET A 10 -32.19 -10.02 18.69
CA MET A 10 -31.45 -11.06 17.97
C MET A 10 -30.96 -10.58 16.59
N ALA A 11 -31.76 -9.76 15.88
CA ALA A 11 -31.34 -9.13 14.64
C ALA A 11 -30.20 -8.12 14.88
N GLY A 12 -30.27 -7.35 15.98
CA GLY A 12 -29.20 -6.43 16.39
C GLY A 12 -27.89 -7.14 16.76
N LEU A 13 -27.97 -8.28 17.46
CA LEU A 13 -26.81 -9.11 17.80
C LEU A 13 -26.21 -9.84 16.60
N ALA A 14 -27.05 -10.25 15.62
CA ALA A 14 -26.58 -10.85 14.38
C ALA A 14 -25.87 -9.83 13.47
N LEU A 15 -26.35 -8.58 13.43
CA LEU A 15 -25.72 -7.50 12.67
C LEU A 15 -24.38 -7.06 13.29
N SER A 16 -24.25 -7.04 14.63
CA SER A 16 -22.98 -6.70 15.28
C SER A 16 -21.89 -7.76 15.07
N LEU A 17 -22.26 -9.03 14.85
CA LEU A 17 -21.32 -10.11 14.55
C LEU A 17 -20.88 -10.13 13.07
N TYR A 18 -21.66 -9.55 12.15
CA TYR A 18 -21.29 -9.43 10.73
C TYR A 18 -20.48 -8.17 10.41
N ALA A 19 -20.50 -7.16 11.29
CA ALA A 19 -19.67 -5.97 11.18
C ALA A 19 -18.22 -6.17 11.67
N GLN A 20 -17.83 -7.40 12.00
CA GLN A 20 -16.42 -7.76 12.15
C GLN A 20 -15.85 -7.84 10.73
N SER A 21 -15.28 -6.74 10.25
CA SER A 21 -14.59 -6.62 8.96
C SER A 21 -13.63 -7.80 8.79
N LYS A 22 -14.05 -8.84 8.07
CA LYS A 22 -13.20 -10.00 7.83
C LYS A 22 -12.01 -9.51 7.03
N ILE A 23 -10.82 -9.67 7.59
CA ILE A 23 -9.57 -9.51 6.86
C ILE A 23 -9.70 -10.35 5.58
N PRO A 24 -9.51 -9.78 4.38
CA PRO A 24 -9.62 -10.53 3.13
C PRO A 24 -8.61 -11.69 3.11
N GLU A 25 -8.80 -12.66 2.22
CA GLU A 25 -7.82 -13.74 2.02
C GLU A 25 -6.43 -13.12 1.82
N TYR A 26 -5.44 -13.54 2.62
CA TYR A 26 -4.09 -12.98 2.57
C TYR A 26 -3.02 -14.06 2.51
N ARG A 27 -1.85 -13.70 1.96
CA ARG A 27 -0.69 -14.58 1.81
C ARG A 27 0.59 -13.81 2.11
N PHE A 28 1.29 -14.20 3.18
CA PHE A 28 2.63 -13.70 3.46
C PHE A 28 3.61 -14.35 2.49
N ALA A 29 4.25 -13.54 1.64
CA ALA A 29 5.14 -14.04 0.59
C ALA A 29 6.62 -13.92 0.97
N SER A 30 7.00 -12.84 1.65
CA SER A 30 8.39 -12.58 2.05
C SER A 30 8.46 -11.56 3.19
N GLY A 31 9.48 -11.68 4.04
CA GLY A 31 9.61 -10.91 5.28
C GLY A 31 8.74 -11.47 6.42
N SER A 32 8.88 -10.89 7.62
CA SER A 32 8.11 -11.32 8.80
C SER A 32 6.88 -10.44 8.97
N TRP A 33 5.70 -10.99 8.65
CA TRP A 33 4.42 -10.29 8.74
C TRP A 33 3.53 -10.89 9.82
N LYS A 34 2.83 -10.03 10.58
CA LYS A 34 1.90 -10.48 11.62
C LYS A 34 0.82 -9.45 11.92
N PHE A 35 -0.42 -9.91 12.08
CA PHE A 35 -1.50 -9.11 12.67
C PHE A 35 -1.37 -9.04 14.20
N THR A 36 -1.46 -7.85 14.75
CA THR A 36 -1.60 -7.60 16.20
C THR A 36 -2.74 -6.60 16.38
N GLY A 37 -3.89 -7.11 16.83
CA GLY A 37 -5.14 -6.34 16.80
C GLY A 37 -5.59 -6.09 15.36
N ASP A 38 -5.85 -4.83 15.05
CA ASP A 38 -6.26 -4.30 13.75
C ASP A 38 -5.08 -3.91 12.84
N ARG A 39 -3.84 -3.98 13.34
CA ARG A 39 -2.63 -3.60 12.60
C ARG A 39 -1.83 -4.79 12.11
N LEU A 40 -1.39 -4.70 10.88
CA LEU A 40 -0.45 -5.59 10.24
C LEU A 40 0.97 -5.04 10.40
N TYR A 41 1.87 -5.81 11.00
CA TYR A 41 3.26 -5.42 11.22
C TYR A 41 4.17 -6.17 10.27
N GLN A 42 5.13 -5.45 9.68
CA GLN A 42 6.34 -5.98 9.07
C GLN A 42 7.50 -5.75 10.05
N SER A 43 8.18 -6.82 10.47
CA SER A 43 9.21 -6.77 11.51
C SER A 43 10.58 -7.31 11.06
N ASP A 44 10.86 -7.35 9.76
CA ASP A 44 12.10 -7.89 9.21
C ASP A 44 12.79 -6.87 8.30
N SER A 45 13.70 -6.07 8.87
CA SER A 45 14.42 -5.02 8.15
C SER A 45 15.42 -5.57 7.14
N ARG A 46 15.79 -6.86 7.23
CA ARG A 46 16.69 -7.52 6.27
C ARG A 46 15.94 -7.98 5.02
N ALA A 47 14.62 -8.10 5.07
CA ALA A 47 13.80 -8.45 3.91
C ALA A 47 13.63 -7.24 2.97
N ARG A 48 14.61 -7.04 2.08
CA ARG A 48 14.60 -5.97 1.05
C ARG A 48 13.45 -6.06 0.03
N LEU A 49 12.70 -7.16 0.05
CA LEU A 49 11.56 -7.42 -0.82
C LEU A 49 10.37 -7.95 -0.02
N ALA A 50 10.16 -7.47 1.21
CA ALA A 50 9.05 -7.90 2.04
C ALA A 50 7.72 -7.64 1.33
N LYS A 51 6.83 -8.62 1.38
CA LYS A 51 5.56 -8.59 0.65
C LYS A 51 4.50 -9.45 1.31
N VAL A 52 3.29 -8.90 1.38
CA VAL A 52 2.06 -9.59 1.73
C VAL A 52 1.01 -9.29 0.67
N ASN A 53 0.31 -10.33 0.21
CA ASN A 53 -0.74 -10.20 -0.79
C ASN A 53 -2.12 -10.32 -0.12
N PHE A 54 -3.07 -9.51 -0.55
CA PHE A 54 -4.47 -9.53 -0.16
C PHE A 54 -5.33 -9.76 -1.39
N ARG A 55 -6.29 -10.69 -1.31
CA ARG A 55 -7.23 -10.95 -2.38
C ARG A 55 -8.35 -9.91 -2.33
N VAL A 56 -8.25 -8.94 -3.23
CA VAL A 56 -9.20 -7.86 -3.39
C VAL A 56 -9.44 -7.74 -4.89
N PRO A 57 -10.53 -8.32 -5.42
CA PRO A 57 -10.91 -8.15 -6.82
C PRO A 57 -11.07 -6.66 -7.16
N GLN A 58 -10.34 -6.20 -8.17
CA GLN A 58 -10.23 -4.80 -8.58
C GLN A 58 -10.65 -4.66 -10.04
N SER A 59 -11.58 -3.75 -10.29
CA SER A 59 -12.02 -3.35 -11.63
C SER A 59 -12.71 -2.01 -11.58
N GLY A 60 -12.59 -1.19 -12.63
CA GLY A 60 -13.19 0.14 -12.64
C GLY A 60 -12.52 1.09 -11.66
N ALA A 61 -13.30 1.96 -11.02
CA ALA A 61 -12.79 2.91 -10.03
C ALA A 61 -12.56 2.21 -8.69
N MET A 62 -11.36 2.34 -8.15
CA MET A 62 -10.95 1.76 -6.87
C MET A 62 -10.38 2.84 -5.97
N GLU A 63 -10.70 2.77 -4.68
CA GLU A 63 -10.09 3.58 -3.63
C GLU A 63 -9.32 2.67 -2.67
N TYR A 64 -8.11 3.08 -2.32
CA TYR A 64 -7.25 2.40 -1.35
C TYR A 64 -6.95 3.39 -0.23
N GLU A 65 -7.40 3.06 0.97
CA GLU A 65 -7.19 3.90 2.15
C GLU A 65 -6.66 3.06 3.31
N PHE A 66 -5.52 3.46 3.84
CA PHE A 66 -4.87 2.83 4.99
C PHE A 66 -3.95 3.83 5.68
N ASN A 67 -3.62 3.61 6.95
CA ASN A 67 -2.53 4.33 7.59
C ASN A 67 -1.29 3.46 7.69
N ILE A 68 -0.13 4.10 7.65
CA ILE A 68 1.18 3.50 7.89
C ILE A 68 1.86 4.16 9.08
N ARG A 69 2.53 3.39 9.93
CA ARG A 69 3.42 3.91 10.99
C ARG A 69 4.80 3.28 10.85
N TYR A 70 5.84 4.11 11.00
CA TYR A 70 7.23 3.65 11.05
C TYR A 70 7.50 2.92 12.37
N GLU A 71 8.19 1.79 12.30
CA GLU A 71 8.53 0.95 13.46
C GLU A 71 10.05 0.72 13.61
N GLY A 72 10.87 1.29 12.72
CA GLY A 72 12.33 1.09 12.67
C GLY A 72 12.86 0.81 11.27
N GLY A 73 14.17 0.58 11.13
CA GLY A 73 14.80 0.30 9.84
C GLY A 73 15.33 1.56 9.14
N ALA A 74 15.78 1.39 7.90
CA ALA A 74 16.36 2.43 7.05
C ALA A 74 17.60 3.16 7.64
N GLU A 75 18.27 2.58 8.64
CA GLU A 75 19.46 3.18 9.26
C GLU A 75 20.66 3.26 8.31
N ASP A 76 20.60 2.53 7.19
CA ASP A 76 21.57 2.58 6.09
C ASP A 76 21.24 3.65 5.03
N GLY A 77 20.28 4.53 5.31
CA GLY A 77 19.84 5.58 4.39
C GLY A 77 18.97 5.05 3.25
N HIS A 78 18.46 3.81 3.34
CA HIS A 78 17.64 3.20 2.30
C HIS A 78 16.44 2.44 2.88
N GLY A 79 15.25 2.97 2.65
CA GLY A 79 14.01 2.34 3.05
C GLY A 79 12.82 2.77 2.20
N GLY A 80 11.80 1.93 2.12
CA GLY A 80 10.60 2.31 1.41
C GLY A 80 9.43 1.37 1.68
N PHE A 81 8.26 1.82 1.27
CA PHE A 81 7.05 1.02 1.29
C PHE A 81 6.19 1.34 0.07
N GLY A 82 5.26 0.45 -0.22
CA GLY A 82 4.30 0.72 -1.27
C GLY A 82 3.26 -0.35 -1.45
N VAL A 83 2.42 -0.14 -2.45
CA VAL A 83 1.28 -1.00 -2.76
C VAL A 83 1.26 -1.34 -4.25
N HIS A 84 1.21 -2.63 -4.57
CA HIS A 84 0.77 -3.06 -5.89
C HIS A 84 -0.74 -3.06 -5.94
N VAL A 85 -1.28 -2.46 -7.00
CA VAL A 85 -2.71 -2.46 -7.33
C VAL A 85 -2.94 -3.14 -8.67
N PHE A 86 -4.14 -3.70 -8.84
CA PHE A 86 -4.58 -4.48 -10.00
C PHE A 86 -3.65 -5.65 -10.33
N SER A 87 -3.06 -6.30 -9.33
CA SER A 87 -2.24 -7.50 -9.58
C SER A 87 -3.11 -8.69 -10.00
N ASP A 88 -2.71 -9.34 -11.09
CA ASP A 88 -3.31 -10.59 -11.56
C ASP A 88 -2.71 -11.85 -10.89
N THR A 89 -1.80 -11.69 -9.93
CA THR A 89 -1.15 -12.80 -9.24
C THR A 89 -0.82 -12.52 -7.77
N SER A 90 -0.68 -13.59 -6.99
CA SER A 90 -0.27 -13.56 -5.58
C SER A 90 1.09 -14.23 -5.39
N TYR A 91 2.07 -13.97 -6.26
CA TYR A 91 3.34 -14.71 -6.28
C TYR A 91 3.93 -14.86 -4.87
N ASN A 92 4.12 -16.12 -4.45
CA ASN A 92 4.35 -16.49 -3.06
C ASN A 92 5.83 -16.48 -2.65
N GLY A 93 6.58 -15.49 -3.14
CA GLY A 93 7.99 -15.31 -2.82
C GLY A 93 8.44 -13.86 -2.96
N ALA A 94 9.68 -13.61 -2.54
CA ALA A 94 10.36 -12.34 -2.75
C ALA A 94 10.48 -12.05 -4.26
N SER A 95 10.05 -10.86 -4.67
CA SER A 95 9.95 -10.52 -6.09
C SER A 95 9.82 -9.01 -6.23
N TRP A 96 10.47 -8.35 -7.18
CA TRP A 96 10.25 -6.89 -7.37
C TRP A 96 8.83 -6.61 -7.85
N GLY A 97 8.37 -7.34 -8.87
CA GLY A 97 7.03 -7.21 -9.43
C GLY A 97 5.97 -8.07 -8.74
N CYS A 98 4.74 -7.94 -9.21
CA CYS A 98 3.58 -8.71 -8.80
C CYS A 98 2.67 -8.88 -10.02
N GLY A 99 3.03 -9.81 -10.92
CA GLY A 99 2.32 -10.02 -12.19
C GLY A 99 2.21 -8.77 -13.04
N ARG A 100 1.09 -8.62 -13.74
CA ARG A 100 0.70 -7.35 -14.34
C ARG A 100 0.05 -6.49 -13.28
N SER A 101 0.68 -5.39 -12.92
CA SER A 101 0.20 -4.46 -11.88
C SER A 101 0.91 -3.11 -11.96
N TYR A 102 0.48 -2.19 -11.12
CA TYR A 102 1.19 -0.95 -10.86
C TYR A 102 1.62 -0.89 -9.40
N LEU A 103 2.86 -0.53 -9.14
CA LEU A 103 3.39 -0.30 -7.79
C LEU A 103 3.48 1.21 -7.55
N LEU A 104 2.81 1.66 -6.50
CA LEU A 104 2.94 3.00 -5.94
C LEU A 104 3.90 2.90 -4.77
N TRP A 105 5.03 3.59 -4.84
CA TRP A 105 6.18 3.38 -3.97
C TRP A 105 6.66 4.69 -3.36
N LEU A 106 6.71 4.76 -2.03
CA LEU A 106 7.43 5.82 -1.32
C LEU A 106 8.81 5.29 -0.94
N ASN A 107 9.83 6.01 -1.36
CA ASN A 107 11.22 5.61 -1.24
C ASN A 107 12.03 6.69 -0.55
N TYR A 108 12.89 6.30 0.37
CA TYR A 108 13.99 7.10 0.85
C TYR A 108 15.28 6.38 0.48
N ASP A 109 16.13 7.02 -0.32
CA ASP A 109 17.43 6.46 -0.73
C ASP A 109 18.44 7.60 -0.88
N GLU A 110 19.43 7.66 0.02
CA GLU A 110 20.47 8.69 -0.01
C GLU A 110 21.42 8.55 -1.20
N HIS A 111 21.53 7.34 -1.77
CA HIS A 111 22.50 6.98 -2.79
C HIS A 111 21.87 6.14 -3.91
N PRO A 112 20.88 6.69 -4.65
CA PRO A 112 20.18 5.93 -5.66
C PRO A 112 21.12 5.52 -6.80
N ILE A 113 21.01 4.26 -7.20
CA ILE A 113 21.81 3.68 -8.29
C ILE A 113 21.38 4.25 -9.65
N SER A 114 20.09 4.56 -9.82
CA SER A 114 19.55 5.14 -11.04
C SER A 114 19.52 6.67 -10.97
N ARG A 115 19.91 7.33 -12.06
CA ARG A 115 19.79 8.79 -12.21
C ARG A 115 18.34 9.27 -12.31
N ASP A 116 17.42 8.37 -12.63
CA ASP A 116 15.98 8.67 -12.71
C ASP A 116 15.31 8.70 -11.33
N ILE A 117 16.03 8.30 -10.28
CA ILE A 117 15.57 8.31 -8.90
C ILE A 117 16.28 9.46 -8.17
N PRO A 118 15.55 10.47 -7.67
CA PRO A 118 16.13 11.52 -6.84
C PRO A 118 16.73 10.92 -5.56
N ALA A 119 17.87 11.47 -5.12
CA ALA A 119 18.39 11.18 -3.79
C ALA A 119 17.46 11.74 -2.71
N GLY A 120 17.34 11.03 -1.60
CA GLY A 120 16.45 11.34 -0.49
C GLY A 120 15.04 10.77 -0.68
N LEU A 121 14.03 11.49 -0.18
CA LEU A 121 12.63 11.07 -0.25
C LEU A 121 12.07 11.27 -1.66
N SER A 122 11.42 10.24 -2.20
CA SER A 122 10.79 10.27 -3.52
C SER A 122 9.52 9.43 -3.58
N ALA A 123 8.57 9.87 -4.40
CA ALA A 123 7.40 9.09 -4.78
C ALA A 123 7.61 8.52 -6.18
N GLN A 124 7.41 7.22 -6.33
CA GLN A 124 7.73 6.47 -7.54
C GLN A 124 6.54 5.63 -7.97
N ILE A 125 6.33 5.56 -9.28
CA ILE A 125 5.35 4.66 -9.90
C ILE A 125 6.09 3.72 -10.81
N TYR A 126 5.87 2.44 -10.60
CA TYR A 126 6.38 1.40 -11.47
C TYR A 126 5.23 0.64 -12.13
N ARG A 127 5.46 0.22 -13.37
CA ARG A 127 4.64 -0.77 -14.05
C ARG A 127 5.30 -2.13 -13.92
N SER A 128 4.56 -3.09 -13.40
CA SER A 128 4.97 -4.49 -13.33
C SER A 128 4.40 -5.25 -14.52
N TYR A 129 5.26 -6.01 -15.21
CA TYR A 129 4.85 -6.89 -16.32
C TYR A 129 4.79 -8.36 -15.89
N THR A 130 5.67 -8.72 -14.96
CA THR A 130 5.80 -10.06 -14.38
C THR A 130 6.17 -9.94 -12.90
N ASN A 131 6.42 -11.04 -12.21
CA ASN A 131 6.90 -11.01 -10.82
C ASN A 131 8.32 -10.42 -10.67
N SER A 132 9.10 -10.31 -11.73
CA SER A 132 10.49 -9.86 -11.67
C SER A 132 10.81 -8.67 -12.58
N ARG A 133 9.97 -8.39 -13.57
CA ARG A 133 10.18 -7.30 -14.53
C ARG A 133 9.27 -6.12 -14.23
N MET A 134 9.89 -4.98 -13.98
CA MET A 134 9.22 -3.70 -13.77
C MET A 134 9.94 -2.58 -14.49
N ASP A 135 9.20 -1.58 -14.92
CA ASP A 135 9.75 -0.33 -15.44
C ASP A 135 9.32 0.82 -14.52
N LEU A 136 10.26 1.70 -14.18
CA LEU A 136 9.95 2.98 -13.55
C LEU A 136 9.21 3.85 -14.58
N ILE A 137 8.00 4.28 -14.23
CA ILE A 137 7.17 5.16 -15.08
C ILE A 137 7.45 6.61 -14.74
N GLN A 138 7.49 6.92 -13.44
CA GLN A 138 7.71 8.27 -12.96
C GLN A 138 8.33 8.23 -11.56
N SER A 139 9.19 9.21 -11.29
CA SER A 139 9.75 9.47 -9.96
C SER A 139 9.71 10.97 -9.70
N ILE A 140 9.25 11.36 -8.52
CA ILE A 140 9.13 12.75 -8.09
C ILE A 140 9.90 12.90 -6.79
N SER A 141 10.76 13.93 -6.71
CA SER A 141 11.44 14.28 -5.46
C SER A 141 10.44 14.87 -4.48
N LEU A 142 10.48 14.40 -3.25
CA LEU A 142 9.70 14.89 -2.12
C LEU A 142 10.61 15.57 -1.09
N LYS A 143 11.72 16.16 -1.54
CA LYS A 143 12.72 16.79 -0.68
C LYS A 143 12.11 17.81 0.30
N ASP A 144 11.10 18.56 -0.14
CA ASP A 144 10.43 19.55 0.70
C ASP A 144 9.71 18.93 1.92
N TYR A 145 9.43 17.62 1.90
CA TYR A 145 8.85 16.87 3.02
C TYR A 145 9.89 16.25 3.94
N GLU A 146 11.18 16.24 3.59
CA GLU A 146 12.23 15.61 4.41
C GLU A 146 12.38 16.28 5.78
N GLN A 147 12.10 17.58 5.88
CA GLN A 147 12.08 18.31 7.15
C GLN A 147 11.08 17.73 8.17
N TYR A 148 10.09 16.95 7.70
CA TYR A 148 9.12 16.28 8.55
C TYR A 148 9.57 14.89 9.00
N LEU A 149 10.70 14.36 8.53
CA LEU A 149 11.25 13.05 8.94
C LEU A 149 11.99 13.16 10.29
N THR A 150 11.30 13.68 11.31
CA THR A 150 11.83 13.80 12.68
C THR A 150 11.44 12.57 13.51
N ALA A 151 12.18 12.30 14.59
CA ALA A 151 11.83 11.20 15.51
C ALA A 151 10.40 11.33 16.08
N GLU A 152 9.93 12.55 16.30
CA GLU A 152 8.57 12.85 16.75
C GLU A 152 7.52 12.46 15.71
N ASN A 153 7.75 12.83 14.44
CA ASN A 153 6.80 12.59 13.36
C ASN A 153 6.81 11.15 12.86
N LEU A 154 7.96 10.48 12.86
CA LEU A 154 8.07 9.08 12.44
C LEU A 154 7.21 8.16 13.33
N GLY A 155 7.00 8.50 14.60
CA GLY A 155 6.11 7.77 15.49
C GLY A 155 4.61 7.93 15.16
N GLN A 156 4.23 8.87 14.30
CA GLN A 156 2.83 9.15 13.98
C GLN A 156 2.34 8.28 12.82
N PRO A 157 1.12 7.72 12.90
CA PRO A 157 0.46 7.14 11.74
C PRO A 157 0.21 8.20 10.67
N VAL A 158 0.54 7.89 9.43
CA VAL A 158 0.28 8.72 8.25
C VAL A 158 -0.80 8.04 7.41
N SER A 159 -1.90 8.74 7.17
CA SER A 159 -2.98 8.26 6.29
C SER A 159 -2.54 8.33 4.84
N PHE A 160 -2.76 7.26 4.09
CA PHE A 160 -2.46 7.13 2.69
C PHE A 160 -3.76 6.85 1.94
N ARG A 161 -4.11 7.73 0.99
CA ARG A 161 -5.29 7.58 0.15
C ARG A 161 -4.91 7.64 -1.33
N VAL A 162 -5.37 6.65 -2.08
CA VAL A 162 -5.18 6.55 -3.52
C VAL A 162 -6.50 6.23 -4.20
N GLU A 163 -6.80 6.97 -5.27
CA GLU A 163 -7.85 6.61 -6.22
C GLU A 163 -7.21 6.11 -7.51
N VAL A 164 -7.74 5.03 -8.06
CA VAL A 164 -7.34 4.52 -9.39
C VAL A 164 -8.58 4.29 -10.23
N TYR A 165 -8.67 5.02 -11.34
CA TYR A 165 -9.73 4.92 -12.31
C TYR A 165 -9.34 3.91 -13.40
N GLY A 166 -9.53 2.62 -13.13
CA GLY A 166 -9.06 1.53 -14.01
C GLY A 166 -9.57 1.58 -15.46
N ASN A 167 -10.65 2.30 -15.73
CA ASN A 167 -11.21 2.49 -17.08
C ASN A 167 -10.54 3.63 -17.87
N THR A 168 -9.99 4.64 -17.20
CA THR A 168 -9.34 5.80 -17.84
C THR A 168 -7.82 5.79 -17.65
N GLY A 169 -7.35 5.03 -16.67
CA GLY A 169 -5.95 4.92 -16.31
C GLY A 169 -5.45 6.04 -15.41
N ASP A 170 -6.34 6.88 -14.89
CA ASP A 170 -5.96 7.99 -14.02
C ASP A 170 -5.73 7.46 -12.60
N ILE A 171 -4.65 7.92 -11.98
CA ILE A 171 -4.28 7.61 -10.59
C ILE A 171 -4.14 8.92 -9.84
N ARG A 172 -4.79 9.04 -8.69
CA ARG A 172 -4.64 10.17 -7.78
C ARG A 172 -4.09 9.70 -6.45
N ILE A 173 -2.99 10.31 -6.03
CA ILE A 173 -2.38 10.07 -4.72
C ILE A 173 -2.55 11.34 -3.90
N TYR A 174 -3.30 11.25 -2.81
CA TYR A 174 -3.62 12.42 -2.00
C TYR A 174 -2.46 12.80 -1.08
N ASP A 175 -2.26 14.11 -0.90
CA ASP A 175 -1.31 14.63 0.08
C ASP A 175 -1.80 14.30 1.51
N PRO A 176 -1.00 13.58 2.31
CA PRO A 176 -1.41 13.17 3.66
C PRO A 176 -1.45 14.32 4.68
N THR A 177 -0.98 15.52 4.32
CA THR A 177 -0.92 16.69 5.23
C THR A 177 -2.25 17.46 5.37
N GLY A 178 -3.33 16.96 4.76
CA GLY A 178 -4.68 17.54 4.90
C GLY A 178 -4.95 18.75 3.99
N ARG A 179 -4.02 19.11 3.12
CA ARG A 179 -4.30 19.96 1.96
C ARG A 179 -5.07 19.08 0.99
N ALA A 180 -6.25 19.50 0.51
CA ALA A 180 -7.06 18.74 -0.46
C ALA A 180 -6.41 18.60 -1.86
N SER A 181 -5.08 18.58 -1.92
CA SER A 181 -4.23 18.38 -3.08
C SER A 181 -3.97 16.90 -3.32
N TYR A 182 -3.80 16.54 -4.58
CA TYR A 182 -3.36 15.23 -5.00
C TYR A 182 -2.33 15.36 -6.13
N TYR A 183 -1.51 14.33 -6.26
CA TYR A 183 -0.65 14.12 -7.41
C TYR A 183 -1.37 13.21 -8.40
N GLU A 184 -1.44 13.63 -9.66
CA GLU A 184 -2.09 12.87 -10.73
C GLU A 184 -1.06 12.18 -11.61
N PHE A 185 -1.33 10.92 -11.92
CA PHE A 185 -0.51 10.09 -12.79
C PHE A 185 -1.39 9.36 -13.78
N LYS A 186 -0.83 9.07 -14.96
CA LYS A 186 -1.54 8.32 -15.99
C LYS A 186 -0.80 7.04 -16.33
N VAL A 187 -1.51 5.92 -16.25
CA VAL A 187 -0.97 4.62 -16.66
C VAL A 187 -0.86 4.52 -18.19
N ASN A 188 -0.18 3.48 -18.67
CA ASN A 188 -0.08 3.24 -20.10
C ASN A 188 -1.46 2.92 -20.69
N PRO A 189 -1.94 3.63 -21.74
CA PRO A 189 -3.25 3.36 -22.34
C PRO A 189 -3.44 1.93 -22.84
N ARG A 190 -2.36 1.21 -23.16
CA ARG A 190 -2.38 -0.19 -23.59
C ARG A 190 -2.77 -1.17 -22.48
N ASP A 191 -2.76 -0.73 -21.23
CA ASP A 191 -3.10 -1.58 -20.07
C ASP A 191 -4.54 -1.42 -19.62
N ILE A 192 -5.28 -0.49 -20.24
CA ILE A 192 -6.66 -0.18 -19.89
C ILE A 192 -7.60 -1.15 -20.65
N PRO A 193 -8.66 -1.68 -20.01
CA PRO A 193 -9.03 -1.47 -18.61
C PRO A 193 -8.16 -2.28 -17.64
N LEU A 194 -7.77 -1.65 -16.52
CA LEU A 194 -7.06 -2.32 -15.44
C LEU A 194 -7.99 -3.30 -14.72
N LYS A 195 -7.49 -4.53 -14.51
CA LYS A 195 -8.17 -5.59 -13.74
C LYS A 195 -7.13 -6.41 -12.98
N GLY A 196 -7.47 -6.82 -11.76
CA GLY A 196 -6.65 -7.71 -10.97
C GLY A 196 -7.44 -8.31 -9.80
N ASP A 197 -6.90 -9.35 -9.20
CA ASP A 197 -7.51 -10.05 -8.06
C ASP A 197 -6.79 -9.77 -6.75
N TRP A 198 -5.63 -9.13 -6.81
CA TRP A 198 -4.72 -8.99 -5.69
C TRP A 198 -4.18 -7.57 -5.52
N VAL A 199 -4.05 -7.18 -4.26
CA VAL A 199 -3.26 -6.05 -3.80
C VAL A 199 -2.04 -6.60 -3.08
N ALA A 200 -0.87 -5.98 -3.19
CA ALA A 200 0.29 -6.39 -2.40
C ALA A 200 0.90 -5.20 -1.65
N LEU A 201 0.95 -5.28 -0.32
CA LEU A 201 1.72 -4.33 0.49
C LEU A 201 3.18 -4.76 0.53
N ARG A 202 4.07 -3.77 0.53
CA ARG A 202 5.50 -3.97 0.38
C ARG A 202 6.29 -3.08 1.31
N THR A 203 7.42 -3.59 1.78
CA THR A 203 8.49 -2.79 2.38
C THR A 203 9.86 -3.26 1.88
N ASN A 204 10.85 -2.36 1.97
CA ASN A 204 12.26 -2.63 1.72
C ASN A 204 13.05 -1.87 2.78
N GLY A 205 13.91 -2.56 3.56
CA GLY A 205 14.75 -1.92 4.57
C GLY A 205 14.00 -1.30 5.75
N LEU A 206 12.67 -1.28 5.69
CA LEU A 206 11.78 -0.53 6.58
C LEU A 206 10.94 -1.50 7.42
N LEU A 207 10.96 -1.31 8.73
CA LEU A 207 9.95 -1.86 9.64
C LEU A 207 8.78 -0.89 9.65
N ALA A 208 7.61 -1.41 9.29
CA ALA A 208 6.42 -0.60 9.18
C ALA A 208 5.19 -1.41 9.53
N SER A 209 4.10 -0.69 9.70
CA SER A 209 2.87 -1.26 10.20
C SER A 209 1.68 -0.53 9.63
N PHE A 210 0.62 -1.28 9.35
CA PHE A 210 -0.47 -0.83 8.50
C PHE A 210 -1.81 -1.12 9.18
N ALA A 211 -2.73 -0.16 9.17
CA ALA A 211 -4.12 -0.36 9.56
C ALA A 211 -5.04 0.20 8.46
N LEU A 212 -6.30 -0.25 8.44
CA LEU A 212 -7.33 0.41 7.64
C LEU A 212 -7.46 1.88 8.07
N GLY A 213 -7.83 2.75 7.11
CA GLY A 213 -8.04 4.18 7.38
C GLY A 213 -8.97 4.41 8.57
N LEU A 214 -8.61 5.37 9.42
CA LEU A 214 -9.39 5.82 10.59
C LEU A 214 -10.47 6.81 10.17
#